data_AF-A0A7M2WWY1-F1
#
_entry.id   AF-A0A7M2WWY1-F1
#
_cell.length_a   1.000
_cell.length_b   1.000
_cell.length_c   1.000
_cell.angle_alpha   90.00
_cell.angle_beta   90.00
_cell.angle_gamma   90.00
#
_symmetry.space_group_name_H-M   'P 1'
#
loop_
_entity.id
_entity.type
_entity.pdbx_description
1 polymer ?
#
loop_
_entity_poly.entity_id
_entity_poly.type
_entity_poly.pdbx_seq_one_letter_code
_entity_poly.pdbx_strand_id
1 'polypeptide(L)'
;MSDQSSYSKRCWFTFPSRTQVEKPIIWQMSRKFPEVSFDIRQASVQNEIGIMAILLTGPRDDVFAAIEFCRSHGVQVDPIEKSVIEG
;
A
#
# COMPACT_ATOMS: atom_id res chain seq x y z
N MET A 1 9.78 -27.11 4.41
CA MET A 1 9.65 -25.67 4.08
C MET A 1 8.28 -25.52 3.45
N SER A 2 7.29 -25.12 4.25
CA SER A 2 5.93 -24.89 3.78
C SER A 2 5.93 -23.73 2.80
N ASP A 3 5.44 -24.00 1.59
CA ASP A 3 5.17 -23.02 0.55
C ASP A 3 4.21 -21.96 1.09
N GLN A 4 4.74 -20.87 1.65
CA GLN A 4 3.93 -19.67 1.88
C GLN A 4 3.79 -18.98 0.54
N SER A 5 2.77 -19.37 -0.21
CA SER A 5 2.35 -18.61 -1.39
C SER A 5 2.20 -17.13 -1.02
N SER A 6 2.99 -16.26 -1.67
CA SER A 6 2.98 -14.83 -1.35
C SER A 6 1.61 -14.24 -1.72
N TYR A 7 0.99 -13.48 -0.83
CA TYR A 7 -0.24 -12.75 -1.12
C TYR A 7 0.10 -11.44 -1.81
N SER A 8 -0.65 -11.09 -2.85
CA SER A 8 -0.48 -9.86 -3.63
C SER A 8 -1.78 -9.06 -3.66
N LYS A 9 -1.72 -7.75 -3.44
CA LYS A 9 -2.88 -6.86 -3.54
C LYS A 9 -2.53 -5.53 -4.17
N ARG A 10 -3.30 -5.11 -5.17
CA ARG A 10 -3.19 -3.78 -5.78
C ARG A 10 -4.16 -2.83 -5.09
N CYS A 11 -3.66 -1.67 -4.68
CA CYS A 11 -4.45 -0.66 -3.99
C CYS A 11 -4.12 0.73 -4.50
N TRP A 12 -5.12 1.61 -4.50
CA TRP A 12 -4.93 3.05 -4.45
C TRP A 12 -4.67 3.48 -3.02
N PHE A 13 -3.66 4.31 -2.82
CA PHE A 13 -3.34 4.98 -1.57
C PHE A 13 -3.55 6.48 -1.81
N THR A 14 -4.53 7.06 -1.14
CA THR A 14 -4.81 8.50 -1.18
C THR A 14 -4.40 9.14 0.15
N PHE A 15 -3.49 10.09 0.08
CA PHE A 15 -3.04 10.95 1.17
C PHE A 15 -3.84 12.25 1.07
N PRO A 16 -4.94 12.40 1.83
CA PRO A 16 -5.99 13.38 1.51
C PRO A 16 -5.66 14.81 1.93
N SER A 17 -4.56 15.02 2.65
CA SER A 17 -4.16 16.35 3.10
C SER A 17 -2.64 16.50 3.19
N ARG A 18 -2.19 17.76 3.22
CA ARG A 18 -0.81 18.16 3.48
C ARG A 18 -0.20 17.47 4.69
N THR A 19 -0.96 17.30 5.78
CA THR A 19 -0.48 16.64 7.00
C THR A 19 -0.10 15.17 6.77
N GLN A 20 -0.79 14.46 5.88
CA GLN A 20 -0.43 13.08 5.52
C GLN A 20 0.73 13.05 4.53
N VAL A 21 0.75 13.97 3.55
CA VAL A 21 1.83 14.05 2.54
C VAL A 21 3.20 14.32 3.18
N GLU A 22 3.26 15.19 4.19
CA GLU A 22 4.53 15.57 4.85
C GLU A 22 5.06 14.50 5.84
N LYS A 23 4.27 13.46 6.15
CA LYS A 23 4.67 12.38 7.05
C LYS A 23 5.31 11.22 6.28
N PRO A 24 6.38 10.57 6.80
CA PRO A 24 7.05 9.48 6.12
C PRO A 24 6.31 8.13 6.27
N ILE A 25 4.99 8.11 6.03
CA ILE A 25 4.10 6.97 6.36
C ILE A 25 4.53 5.70 5.62
N ILE A 26 4.85 5.77 4.32
CA ILE A 26 5.29 4.62 3.53
C ILE A 26 6.61 4.04 4.04
N TRP A 27 7.55 4.90 4.47
CA TRP A 27 8.81 4.46 5.07
C TRP A 27 8.58 3.80 6.43
N GLN A 28 7.69 4.35 7.27
CA GLN A 28 7.36 3.73 8.55
C GLN A 28 6.69 2.35 8.36
N MET A 29 5.81 2.24 7.36
CA MET A 29 5.16 0.98 6.98
C MET A 29 6.20 -0.07 6.56
N SER A 30 7.13 0.27 5.66
CA SER A 30 8.14 -0.69 5.18
C SER A 30 9.10 -1.15 6.27
N ARG A 31 9.41 -0.29 7.25
CA ARG A 31 10.23 -0.66 8.41
C ARG A 31 9.49 -1.55 9.41
N LYS A 32 8.17 -1.41 9.50
CA LYS A 32 7.33 -2.21 10.40
C LYS A 32 7.00 -3.58 9.81
N PHE A 33 6.89 -3.68 8.48
CA PHE A 33 6.56 -4.91 7.76
C PHE A 33 7.63 -5.19 6.68
N PRO A 34 8.86 -5.61 7.09
CA PRO A 34 9.99 -5.74 6.18
C PRO A 34 9.82 -6.81 5.11
N GLU A 35 8.95 -7.81 5.34
CA GLU A 35 8.63 -8.88 4.38
C GLU A 35 7.56 -8.46 3.35
N VAL A 36 7.01 -7.24 3.46
CA VAL A 36 6.04 -6.68 2.50
C VAL A 36 6.77 -5.74 1.54
N SER A 37 6.85 -6.15 0.28
CA SER A 37 7.28 -5.26 -0.79
C SER A 37 6.14 -4.29 -1.15
N PHE A 38 6.48 -3.03 -1.39
CA PHE A 38 5.56 -1.96 -1.78
C PHE A 38 5.95 -1.45 -3.15
N ASP A 39 5.48 -2.14 -4.17
CA ASP A 39 5.93 -1.93 -5.52
C ASP A 39 5.06 -0.83 -6.18
N ILE A 40 5.57 0.40 -6.23
CA ILE A 40 4.85 1.60 -6.68
C ILE A 40 4.68 1.58 -8.21
N ARG A 41 3.43 1.49 -8.69
CA ARG A 41 3.06 1.50 -10.11
C ARG A 41 2.86 2.87 -10.69
N GLN A 42 2.30 3.76 -9.88
CA GLN A 42 2.06 5.15 -10.23
C GLN A 42 2.07 5.96 -8.94
N ALA A 43 2.60 7.17 -9.00
CA ALA A 43 2.50 8.13 -7.91
C ALA A 43 2.35 9.55 -8.48
N SER A 44 1.41 10.30 -7.93
CA SER A 44 1.28 11.74 -8.11
C SER A 44 1.23 12.34 -6.72
N VAL A 45 2.23 13.14 -6.35
CA VAL A 45 2.34 13.74 -5.03
C VAL A 45 2.54 15.24 -5.20
N GLN A 46 1.64 16.01 -4.60
CA GLN A 46 1.64 17.47 -4.56
C GLN A 46 1.60 17.92 -3.10
N ASN A 47 1.68 19.23 -2.84
CA ASN A 47 1.76 19.75 -1.47
C ASN A 47 0.51 19.40 -0.62
N GLU A 48 -0.66 19.32 -1.24
CA GLU A 48 -1.94 19.15 -0.54
C GLU A 48 -2.48 17.72 -0.61
N ILE A 49 -2.15 16.95 -1.65
CA ILE A 49 -2.69 15.62 -1.89
C ILE A 49 -1.65 14.71 -2.55
N GLY A 50 -1.65 13.44 -2.16
CA GLY A 50 -0.89 12.39 -2.82
C GLY A 50 -1.80 11.23 -3.23
N ILE A 51 -1.57 10.66 -4.40
CA ILE A 51 -2.28 9.46 -4.89
C ILE A 51 -1.24 8.48 -5.44
N MET A 52 -1.28 7.24 -4.98
CA MET A 52 -0.35 6.19 -5.41
C MET A 52 -1.10 4.90 -5.76
N ALA A 53 -0.77 4.28 -6.88
CA ALA A 53 -1.12 2.88 -7.15
C ALA A 53 0.03 1.99 -6.68
N ILE A 54 -0.23 1.09 -5.74
CA ILE A 54 0.79 0.23 -5.13
C ILE A 54 0.37 -1.23 -5.26
N LEU A 55 1.30 -2.09 -5.70
CA LEU A 55 1.20 -3.54 -5.54
C LEU A 55 1.94 -3.93 -4.27
N LEU A 56 1.21 -4.40 -3.27
CA LEU A 56 1.78 -4.97 -2.05
C LEU A 56 1.93 -6.47 -2.22
N THR A 57 3.10 -7.03 -1.90
CA THR A 57 3.36 -8.47 -1.94
C THR A 57 4.13 -8.93 -0.71
N GLY A 58 3.68 -10.00 -0.06
CA GLY A 58 4.34 -10.55 1.12
C GLY A 58 3.49 -11.63 1.82
N PRO A 59 3.81 -11.99 3.07
CA PRO A 59 2.93 -12.80 3.92
C PRO A 59 1.54 -12.15 4.01
N ARG A 60 0.48 -12.95 3.90
CA ARG A 60 -0.90 -12.44 3.83
C ARG A 60 -1.22 -11.50 4.99
N ASP A 61 -0.96 -11.95 6.21
CA ASP A 61 -1.28 -11.21 7.43
C ASP A 61 -0.49 -9.90 7.51
N ASP A 62 0.77 -9.90 7.09
CA ASP A 62 1.60 -8.69 7.04
C ASP A 62 1.10 -7.69 6.01
N VAL A 63 0.64 -8.15 4.83
CA VAL A 63 0.05 -7.25 3.82
C VAL A 63 -1.23 -6.60 4.35
N PHE A 64 -2.11 -7.36 5.03
CA PHE A 64 -3.30 -6.79 5.66
C PHE A 64 -2.93 -5.80 6.77
N ALA A 65 -1.98 -6.15 7.64
CA ALA A 65 -1.51 -5.28 8.71
C ALA A 65 -0.83 -3.99 8.19
N ALA A 66 -0.10 -4.06 7.07
CA ALA A 66 0.51 -2.91 6.41
C ALA A 66 -0.55 -1.94 5.85
N ILE A 67 -1.64 -2.46 5.30
CA ILE A 67 -2.78 -1.65 4.83
C ILE A 67 -3.46 -0.95 6.02
N GLU A 68 -3.77 -1.69 7.09
CA GLU A 68 -4.38 -1.11 8.29
C GLU A 68 -3.47 -0.09 8.98
N PHE A 69 -2.16 -0.32 8.96
CA PHE A 69 -1.19 0.66 9.42
C PHE A 69 -1.33 1.98 8.65
N CYS A 70 -1.35 1.95 7.32
CA CYS A 70 -1.52 3.17 6.53
C CYS A 70 -2.86 3.86 6.81
N ARG A 71 -3.95 3.08 6.92
CA ARG A 71 -5.29 3.59 7.29
C ARG A 71 -5.29 4.29 8.64
N SER A 72 -4.65 3.70 9.64
CA SER A 72 -4.54 4.30 10.98
C SER A 72 -3.75 5.63 10.99
N HIS A 73 -2.95 5.91 9.96
CA HIS A 73 -2.24 7.18 9.78
C HIS A 73 -3.00 8.19 8.90
N GLY A 74 -4.25 7.87 8.52
CA GLY A 74 -5.13 8.73 7.73
C GLY A 74 -4.95 8.60 6.22
N VAL A 75 -4.25 7.56 5.74
CA VAL A 75 -4.19 7.24 4.31
C VAL A 75 -5.45 6.45 3.95
N GLN A 76 -6.19 6.89 2.93
CA GLN A 76 -7.29 6.09 2.38
C GLN A 76 -6.68 5.02 1.48
N VAL A 77 -7.11 3.76 1.66
CA VAL A 77 -6.60 2.63 0.90
C VAL A 77 -7.76 1.87 0.28
N ASP A 78 -7.88 1.95 -1.03
CA ASP A 78 -8.95 1.31 -1.80
C ASP A 78 -8.38 0.24 -2.73
N PRO A 79 -8.97 -0.95 -2.83
CA PRO A 79 -8.49 -1.96 -3.77
C PRO A 79 -8.63 -1.44 -5.21
N ILE A 80 -7.63 -1.72 -6.04
CA ILE A 80 -7.79 -1.59 -7.49
C ILE A 80 -8.53 -2.84 -7.94
N GLU A 81 -9.83 -2.70 -8.21
CA GLU A 81 -10.58 -3.75 -8.87
C GLU A 81 -9.90 -4.09 -10.20
N LYS A 82 -9.55 -5.37 -10.40
CA LYS A 82 -9.24 -5.88 -11.72
C LYS A 82 -10.55 -6.40 -12.32
N SER A 83 -10.93 -5.86 -13.47
CA SER A 83 -11.60 -6.67 -14.48
C SER A 83 -10.68 -7.86 -14.77
N VAL A 84 -11.14 -9.07 -14.48
CA VAL A 84 -10.47 -10.29 -14.89
C VAL A 84 -10.44 -10.29 -16.43
N ILE A 85 -9.25 -10.18 -17.01
CA ILE A 85 -9.00 -10.72 -18.34
C ILE A 85 -8.01 -11.84 -18.11
N GLU A 86 -8.55 -13.03 -17.84
CA GLU A 86 -7.84 -14.28 -18.06
C GLU A 86 -7.65 -14.41 -19.58
N GLY A 87 -6.40 -14.59 -20.00
CA GLY A 87 -5.98 -14.91 -21.34
C GLY A 87 -4.69 -15.70 -21.25
#